data_AF-A0A3E0AA09-F1
#
_entry.id   AF-A0A3E0AA09-F1
#
_cell.length_a   1.000
_cell.length_b   1.000
_cell.length_c   1.000
_cell.angle_alpha   90.00
_cell.angle_beta   90.00
_cell.angle_gamma   90.00
#
_symmetry.space_group_name_H-M   'P 1'
#
loop_
_entity.id
_entity.type
_entity.pdbx_description
1 polymer ?
#
loop_
_entity_poly.entity_id
_entity_poly.type
_entity_poly.pdbx_seq_one_letter_code
_entity_poly.pdbx_strand_id
1 'polypeptide(L)'
;MKVPTPPLTGILYVDTCYQIDFEEFDEPRRWHDIPRMRELPDMAFYNKEKALMVAEAALQEYADYSFVYYWVAKLRGEIGFPGEPIATCLEGLKKGRNKPMLCGAIAMFEFSRFDLGQAVKWWIRSCATQFGCRLSNDSFSMLNLAYIAKGLDLPDCYAVLLREAQLLQSIQFDAVGAEQRYHLARTQGSGPIKRTIQLLCEHYL
;
A
#
# COMPACT_ATOMS: atom_id res chain seq x y z
N MET A 1 -13.79 7.14 9.92
CA MET A 1 -13.58 6.08 10.93
C MET A 1 -12.14 6.12 11.39
N LYS A 2 -11.89 6.31 12.68
CA LYS A 2 -10.54 6.27 13.23
C LYS A 2 -10.01 4.84 13.21
N VAL A 3 -8.80 4.63 12.70
CA VAL A 3 -8.16 3.32 12.70
C VAL A 3 -7.77 2.97 14.15
N PRO A 4 -8.20 1.82 14.70
CA PRO A 4 -7.68 1.31 15.97
C PRO A 4 -6.19 1.03 15.82
N THR A 5 -5.37 1.38 16.81
CA THR A 5 -3.91 1.17 16.76
C THR A 5 -3.44 0.50 18.05
N PRO A 6 -2.37 -0.33 18.01
CA PRO A 6 -1.81 -0.92 19.21
C PRO A 6 -1.27 0.15 20.18
N PRO A 7 -1.10 -0.19 21.48
CA PRO A 7 -0.41 0.67 22.43
C PRO A 7 1.01 1.01 21.98
N LEU A 8 1.52 2.18 22.42
CA LEU A 8 2.90 2.58 22.16
C LEU A 8 3.89 1.58 22.76
N THR A 9 4.91 1.27 21.98
CA THR A 9 5.97 0.33 22.34
C THR A 9 7.20 1.02 22.93
N GLY A 10 7.33 2.34 22.74
CA GLY A 10 8.53 3.11 23.09
C GLY A 10 9.65 3.01 22.06
N ILE A 11 9.46 2.25 20.98
CA ILE A 11 10.41 2.14 19.88
C ILE A 11 9.92 3.06 18.75
N LEU A 12 10.63 4.17 18.54
CA LEU A 12 10.22 5.24 17.60
C LEU A 12 9.78 4.73 16.22
N TYR A 13 10.55 3.82 15.61
CA TYR A 13 10.20 3.26 14.30
C TYR A 13 8.88 2.47 14.35
N VAL A 14 8.70 1.62 15.36
CA VAL A 14 7.49 0.81 15.52
C VAL A 14 6.28 1.72 15.71
N ASP A 15 6.40 2.69 16.62
CA ASP A 15 5.30 3.60 16.96
C ASP A 15 4.90 4.48 15.76
N THR A 16 5.86 4.94 14.96
CA THR A 16 5.59 5.72 13.74
C THR A 16 4.96 4.89 12.61
N CYS A 17 5.16 3.56 12.57
CA CYS A 17 4.46 2.68 11.65
C CYS A 17 2.95 2.60 11.96
N TYR A 18 2.57 2.73 13.23
CA TYR A 18 1.16 2.74 13.67
C TYR A 18 0.58 4.14 13.87
N GLN A 19 1.35 5.19 13.59
CA GLN A 19 0.82 6.54 13.51
C GLN A 19 0.01 6.72 12.22
N ILE A 20 -1.32 6.70 12.36
CA ILE A 20 -2.27 6.86 11.26
C ILE A 20 -2.99 8.20 11.44
N ASP A 21 -2.53 9.20 10.68
CA ASP A 21 -3.02 10.58 10.76
C ASP A 21 -4.19 10.87 9.80
N PHE A 22 -4.90 9.82 9.39
CA PHE A 22 -6.08 9.92 8.53
C PHE A 22 -7.20 9.02 9.05
N GLU A 23 -8.43 9.34 8.64
CA GLU A 23 -9.59 8.49 8.87
C GLU A 23 -9.90 7.63 7.66
N GLU A 24 -10.54 6.48 7.87
CA GLU A 24 -11.06 5.64 6.78
C GLU A 24 -12.57 5.81 6.59
N PHE A 25 -13.02 5.74 5.34
CA PHE A 25 -14.42 5.88 4.97
C PHE A 25 -14.80 4.82 3.95
N ASP A 26 -16.05 4.38 4.00
CA ASP A 26 -16.59 3.46 3.02
C ASP A 26 -16.56 4.09 1.62
N GLU A 27 -16.24 3.27 0.62
CA GLU A 27 -16.12 3.64 -0.78
C GLU A 27 -17.03 2.74 -1.63
N PRO A 28 -18.27 3.17 -1.89
CA PRO A 28 -19.22 2.37 -2.65
C PRO A 28 -18.92 2.39 -4.16
N ARG A 29 -18.11 3.34 -4.66
CA ARG A 29 -17.86 3.48 -6.10
C ARG A 29 -16.93 2.38 -6.58
N ARG A 30 -17.33 1.77 -7.70
CA ARG A 30 -16.51 0.81 -8.42
C ARG A 30 -15.92 1.47 -9.66
N TRP A 31 -14.61 1.36 -9.83
CA TRP A 31 -13.90 2.05 -10.90
C TRP A 31 -14.38 1.66 -12.30
N HIS A 32 -14.85 0.41 -12.48
CA HIS A 32 -15.37 -0.08 -13.75
C HIS A 32 -16.74 0.50 -14.13
N ASP A 33 -17.47 1.05 -13.16
CA ASP A 33 -18.75 1.73 -13.41
C ASP A 33 -18.56 3.20 -13.82
N ILE A 34 -17.35 3.75 -13.67
CA ILE A 34 -17.00 5.12 -14.07
C ILE A 34 -16.35 5.04 -15.46
N PRO A 35 -17.01 5.49 -16.55
CA PRO A 35 -16.54 5.24 -17.91
C PRO A 35 -15.09 5.67 -18.18
N ARG A 36 -14.72 6.87 -17.71
CA ARG A 36 -13.35 7.40 -17.85
C ARG A 36 -12.32 6.55 -17.10
N MET A 37 -12.65 6.03 -15.93
CA MET A 37 -11.74 5.20 -15.13
C MET A 37 -11.65 3.77 -15.68
N ARG A 38 -12.72 3.25 -16.26
CA ARG A 38 -12.75 1.92 -16.89
C ARG A 38 -11.75 1.80 -18.04
N GLU A 39 -11.59 2.85 -18.84
CA GLU A 39 -10.71 2.86 -20.01
C GLU A 39 -9.25 3.18 -19.68
N LEU A 40 -8.96 3.67 -18.46
CA LEU A 40 -7.60 4.05 -18.06
C LEU A 40 -6.55 2.93 -18.20
N PRO A 41 -6.80 1.68 -17.77
CA PRO A 41 -5.79 0.62 -17.86
C PRO A 41 -5.33 0.37 -19.31
N ASP A 42 -6.28 0.26 -20.23
CA ASP A 42 -6.00 0.05 -21.66
C ASP A 42 -5.30 1.28 -22.25
N MET A 43 -5.77 2.49 -21.92
CA MET A 43 -5.15 3.72 -22.40
C MET A 43 -3.71 3.85 -21.91
N ALA A 44 -3.43 3.54 -20.64
CA ALA A 44 -2.09 3.60 -20.05
C ALA A 44 -1.11 2.64 -20.73
N PHE A 45 -1.60 1.52 -21.28
CA PHE A 45 -0.78 0.59 -22.04
C PHE A 45 -0.26 1.21 -23.34
N TYR A 46 -1.12 1.94 -24.07
CA TYR A 46 -0.77 2.50 -25.38
C TYR A 46 -0.20 3.93 -25.32
N ASN A 47 -0.68 4.76 -24.41
CA ASN A 47 -0.30 6.17 -24.29
C ASN A 47 -0.46 6.67 -22.85
N LYS A 48 0.65 6.63 -22.09
CA LYS A 48 0.70 7.03 -20.68
C LYS A 48 0.38 8.51 -20.46
N GLU A 49 0.81 9.39 -21.36
CA GLU A 49 0.56 10.84 -21.25
C GLU A 49 -0.92 11.15 -21.39
N LYS A 50 -1.58 10.54 -22.39
CA LYS A 50 -3.03 10.67 -22.57
C LYS A 50 -3.79 10.08 -21.38
N ALA A 51 -3.36 8.91 -20.88
CA ALA A 51 -3.95 8.32 -19.68
C ALA A 51 -3.80 9.23 -18.46
N LEU A 52 -2.65 9.89 -18.31
CA LEU A 52 -2.42 10.83 -17.21
C LEU A 52 -3.37 12.02 -17.31
N MET A 53 -3.53 12.63 -18.49
CA MET A 53 -4.48 13.71 -18.70
C MET A 53 -5.92 13.29 -18.33
N VAL A 54 -6.33 12.08 -18.68
CA VAL A 54 -7.66 11.55 -18.34
C VAL A 54 -7.79 11.31 -16.83
N ALA A 55 -6.76 10.76 -16.19
CA ALA A 55 -6.75 10.53 -14.75
C ALA A 55 -6.77 11.86 -13.96
N GLU A 56 -6.05 12.89 -14.42
CA GLU A 56 -6.07 14.22 -13.82
C GLU A 56 -7.43 14.91 -14.00
N ALA A 57 -8.07 14.76 -15.15
CA ALA A 57 -9.43 15.25 -15.37
C ALA A 57 -10.45 14.52 -14.47
N ALA A 58 -10.31 13.19 -14.31
CA ALA A 58 -11.13 12.43 -13.37
C ALA A 58 -10.87 12.86 -11.91
N LEU A 59 -9.65 13.29 -11.57
CA LEU A 59 -9.32 13.72 -10.21
C LEU A 59 -10.05 15.02 -9.84
N GLN A 60 -10.29 15.91 -10.80
CA GLN A 60 -11.09 17.12 -10.59
C GLN A 60 -12.57 16.80 -10.30
N GLU A 61 -13.07 15.72 -10.88
CA GLU A 61 -14.47 15.29 -10.75
C GLU A 61 -14.71 14.39 -9.52
N TYR A 62 -13.72 13.56 -9.19
CA TYR A 62 -13.78 12.56 -8.12
C TYR A 62 -12.66 12.76 -7.09
N ALA A 63 -12.56 13.99 -6.56
CA ALA A 63 -11.48 14.41 -5.66
C ALA A 63 -11.44 13.67 -4.31
N ASP A 64 -12.50 12.95 -3.93
CA ASP A 64 -12.55 12.10 -2.75
C ASP A 64 -12.38 10.60 -3.08
N TYR A 65 -12.03 10.25 -4.31
CA TYR A 65 -11.85 8.86 -4.72
C TYR A 65 -10.36 8.46 -4.76
N SER A 66 -9.88 7.70 -3.76
CA SER A 66 -8.46 7.33 -3.67
C SER A 66 -7.94 6.55 -4.87
N PHE A 67 -8.79 5.82 -5.59
CA PHE A 67 -8.38 5.09 -6.79
C PHE A 67 -7.86 6.02 -7.90
N VAL A 68 -8.37 7.25 -8.01
CA VAL A 68 -7.90 8.22 -9.02
C VAL A 68 -6.52 8.73 -8.65
N TYR A 69 -6.29 9.06 -7.38
CA TYR A 69 -4.96 9.43 -6.87
C TYR A 69 -3.92 8.34 -7.14
N TYR A 70 -4.28 7.07 -6.94
CA TYR A 70 -3.42 5.93 -7.27
C TYR A 70 -3.01 5.95 -8.75
N TRP A 71 -3.95 6.12 -9.67
CA TRP A 71 -3.67 6.14 -11.10
C TRP A 71 -2.80 7.32 -11.52
N VAL A 72 -3.09 8.53 -11.01
CA VAL A 72 -2.26 9.72 -11.28
C VAL A 72 -0.84 9.50 -10.77
N ALA A 73 -0.68 9.00 -9.53
CA ALA A 73 0.63 8.72 -8.96
C ALA A 73 1.40 7.68 -9.77
N LYS A 74 0.75 6.56 -10.13
CA LYS A 74 1.33 5.50 -10.96
C LYS A 74 1.85 6.05 -12.30
N LEU A 75 1.01 6.78 -13.02
CA LEU A 75 1.32 7.32 -14.34
C LEU A 75 2.45 8.37 -14.28
N ARG A 76 2.42 9.27 -13.29
CA ARG A 76 3.52 10.23 -13.05
C ARG A 76 4.85 9.51 -12.78
N GLY A 77 4.81 8.42 -12.02
CA GLY A 77 5.99 7.60 -11.75
C GLY A 77 6.56 6.94 -13.00
N GLU A 78 5.69 6.41 -13.86
CA GLU A 78 6.09 5.73 -15.11
C GLU A 78 6.59 6.71 -16.20
N ILE A 79 6.12 7.96 -16.20
CA ILE A 79 6.59 9.02 -17.12
C ILE A 79 7.87 9.70 -16.60
N GLY A 80 8.26 9.41 -15.35
CA GLY A 80 9.54 9.84 -14.80
C GLY A 80 9.53 11.21 -14.11
N PHE A 81 8.38 11.66 -13.59
CA PHE A 81 8.30 12.84 -12.71
C PHE A 81 8.76 12.46 -11.29
N PRO A 82 10.03 12.72 -10.90
CA PRO A 82 10.57 12.16 -9.67
C PRO A 82 9.97 12.85 -8.45
N GLY A 83 9.53 12.08 -7.44
CA GLY A 83 8.98 12.59 -6.18
C GLY A 83 7.49 12.98 -6.21
N GLU A 84 6.94 13.32 -7.37
CA GLU A 84 5.51 13.62 -7.53
C GLU A 84 4.54 12.47 -7.19
N PRO A 85 4.87 11.18 -7.42
CA PRO A 85 3.95 10.09 -7.12
C PRO A 85 3.61 9.98 -5.63
N ILE A 86 4.62 10.09 -4.76
CA ILE A 86 4.41 10.05 -3.31
C ILE A 86 3.59 11.26 -2.86
N ALA A 87 3.91 12.47 -3.36
CA ALA A 87 3.15 13.67 -3.05
C ALA A 87 1.66 13.55 -3.44
N THR A 88 1.39 12.98 -4.62
CA THR A 88 0.03 12.70 -5.12
C THR A 88 -0.71 11.74 -4.19
N CYS A 89 -0.07 10.64 -3.78
CA CYS A 89 -0.68 9.71 -2.83
C CYS A 89 -0.92 10.35 -1.46
N LEU A 90 0.01 11.14 -0.95
CA LEU A 90 -0.14 11.87 0.33
C LEU A 90 -1.28 12.88 0.28
N GLU A 91 -1.51 13.54 -0.86
CA GLU A 91 -2.71 14.36 -1.06
C GLU A 91 -3.97 13.51 -1.03
N GLY A 92 -3.96 12.35 -1.71
CA GLY A 92 -5.06 11.40 -1.69
C GLY A 92 -5.38 10.87 -0.28
N LEU A 93 -4.38 10.70 0.59
CA LEU A 93 -4.61 10.33 1.99
C LEU A 93 -5.35 11.42 2.78
N LYS A 94 -5.28 12.68 2.37
CA LYS A 94 -6.00 13.78 3.04
C LYS A 94 -7.45 13.89 2.59
N LYS A 95 -7.76 13.50 1.35
CA LYS A 95 -9.05 13.77 0.69
C LYS A 95 -9.87 12.53 0.38
N GLY A 96 -9.20 11.43 0.03
CA GLY A 96 -9.81 10.25 -0.56
C GLY A 96 -10.56 9.36 0.44
N ARG A 97 -11.31 8.38 -0.07
CA ARG A 97 -11.90 7.25 0.66
C ARG A 97 -11.24 5.94 0.22
N ASN A 98 -11.23 4.91 1.06
CA ASN A 98 -10.52 3.66 0.84
C ASN A 98 -9.01 3.87 0.61
N LYS A 99 -8.34 4.37 1.66
CA LYS A 99 -6.94 4.79 1.64
C LYS A 99 -5.86 3.68 1.66
N PRO A 100 -6.12 2.40 2.03
CA PRO A 100 -5.08 1.36 2.06
C PRO A 100 -4.30 1.21 0.76
N MET A 101 -4.98 1.34 -0.38
CA MET A 101 -4.32 1.28 -1.69
C MET A 101 -3.27 2.40 -1.88
N LEU A 102 -3.53 3.60 -1.38
CA LEU A 102 -2.57 4.71 -1.45
C LEU A 102 -1.37 4.45 -0.55
N CYS A 103 -1.56 3.87 0.63
CA CYS A 103 -0.47 3.42 1.48
C CYS A 103 0.38 2.34 0.76
N GLY A 104 -0.27 1.35 0.14
CA GLY A 104 0.41 0.32 -0.65
C GLY A 104 1.21 0.90 -1.83
N ALA A 105 0.67 1.92 -2.50
CA ALA A 105 1.34 2.61 -3.60
C ALA A 105 2.58 3.39 -3.12
N ILE A 106 2.47 4.16 -2.03
CA ILE A 106 3.63 4.85 -1.43
C ILE A 106 4.71 3.84 -1.07
N ALA A 107 4.32 2.73 -0.43
CA ALA A 107 5.25 1.68 -0.05
C ALA A 107 6.02 1.11 -1.25
N MET A 108 5.36 0.92 -2.40
CA MET A 108 6.04 0.47 -3.63
C MET A 108 7.02 1.48 -4.19
N PHE A 109 6.69 2.78 -4.14
CA PHE A 109 7.64 3.81 -4.56
C PHE A 109 8.88 3.80 -3.66
N GLU A 110 8.73 3.69 -2.34
CA GLU A 110 9.87 3.61 -1.43
C GLU A 110 10.66 2.29 -1.60
N PHE A 111 9.97 1.18 -1.82
CA PHE A 111 10.60 -0.10 -2.12
C PHE A 111 11.44 -0.02 -3.41
N SER A 112 10.93 0.62 -4.46
CA SER A 112 11.66 0.80 -5.72
C SER A 112 12.90 1.70 -5.59
N ARG A 113 12.96 2.52 -4.52
CA ARG A 113 14.11 3.34 -4.14
C ARG A 113 15.06 2.62 -3.19
N PHE A 114 14.86 1.31 -2.98
CA PHE A 114 15.63 0.49 -2.05
C PHE A 114 15.56 0.98 -0.59
N ASP A 115 14.44 1.58 -0.19
CA ASP A 115 14.17 1.95 1.21
C ASP A 115 13.15 0.99 1.84
N LEU A 116 13.65 -0.13 2.39
CA LEU A 116 12.78 -1.13 3.02
C LEU A 116 12.07 -0.57 4.25
N GLY A 117 12.73 0.31 5.02
CA GLY A 117 12.18 0.87 6.24
C GLY A 117 10.92 1.69 5.98
N GLN A 118 10.95 2.56 4.97
CA GLN A 118 9.78 3.32 4.54
C GLN A 118 8.72 2.45 3.88
N ALA A 119 9.13 1.47 3.05
CA ALA A 119 8.19 0.54 2.43
C ALA A 119 7.37 -0.24 3.47
N VAL A 120 8.04 -0.84 4.46
CA VAL A 120 7.37 -1.57 5.55
C VAL A 120 6.46 -0.65 6.35
N LYS A 121 6.89 0.58 6.67
CA LYS A 121 6.06 1.55 7.39
C LYS A 121 4.71 1.76 6.70
N TRP A 122 4.72 1.95 5.38
CA TRP A 122 3.51 2.21 4.62
C TRP A 122 2.66 0.96 4.38
N TRP A 123 3.26 -0.22 4.18
CA TRP A 123 2.50 -1.47 4.14
C TRP A 123 1.83 -1.78 5.48
N ILE A 124 2.49 -1.50 6.61
CA ILE A 124 1.89 -1.64 7.95
C ILE A 124 0.68 -0.72 8.11
N ARG A 125 0.78 0.55 7.71
CA ARG A 125 -0.35 1.49 7.72
C ARG A 125 -1.52 1.01 6.86
N SER A 126 -1.21 0.44 5.69
CA SER A 126 -2.24 -0.19 4.85
C SER A 126 -2.94 -1.31 5.60
N CYS A 127 -2.20 -2.32 6.06
CA CYS A 127 -2.77 -3.49 6.74
C CYS A 127 -3.54 -3.12 8.02
N ALA A 128 -2.97 -2.25 8.86
CA ALA A 128 -3.64 -1.77 10.08
C ALA A 128 -4.98 -1.08 9.77
N THR A 129 -5.02 -0.25 8.72
CA THR A 129 -6.26 0.38 8.25
C THR A 129 -7.27 -0.66 7.76
N GLN A 130 -6.83 -1.65 6.99
CA GLN A 130 -7.70 -2.70 6.46
C GLN A 130 -8.30 -3.57 7.57
N PHE A 131 -7.48 -4.10 8.46
CA PHE A 131 -7.95 -4.97 9.55
C PHE A 131 -8.74 -4.19 10.62
N GLY A 132 -8.31 -2.96 10.91
CA GLY A 132 -8.92 -2.11 11.92
C GLY A 132 -10.28 -1.57 11.53
N CYS A 133 -10.48 -1.19 10.26
CA CYS A 133 -11.74 -0.60 9.79
C CYS A 133 -12.63 -1.58 9.03
N ARG A 134 -12.06 -2.62 8.38
CA ARG A 134 -12.78 -3.61 7.56
C ARG A 134 -13.59 -3.02 6.41
N LEU A 135 -13.07 -1.94 5.79
CA LEU A 135 -13.70 -1.21 4.68
C LEU A 135 -12.97 -1.41 3.34
N SER A 136 -11.95 -2.25 3.29
CA SER A 136 -11.08 -2.42 2.13
C SER A 136 -10.61 -3.87 2.00
N ASN A 137 -10.30 -4.28 0.77
CA ASN A 137 -9.98 -5.66 0.38
C ASN A 137 -8.70 -5.73 -0.47
N ASP A 138 -7.71 -4.87 -0.19
CA ASP A 138 -6.42 -4.84 -0.87
C ASP A 138 -5.44 -5.87 -0.27
N SER A 139 -5.21 -6.97 -0.99
CA SER A 139 -4.27 -8.01 -0.57
C SER A 139 -2.80 -7.61 -0.68
N PHE A 140 -2.50 -6.57 -1.46
CA PHE A 140 -1.15 -6.33 -1.97
C PHE A 140 -0.14 -6.02 -0.86
N SER A 141 -0.53 -5.21 0.12
CA SER A 141 0.35 -4.86 1.25
C SER A 141 0.64 -6.08 2.14
N MET A 142 -0.35 -6.94 2.35
CA MET A 142 -0.20 -8.19 3.11
C MET A 142 0.76 -9.14 2.40
N LEU A 143 0.64 -9.29 1.08
CA LEU A 143 1.52 -10.14 0.29
C LEU A 143 2.98 -9.67 0.37
N ASN A 144 3.23 -8.36 0.25
CA ASN A 144 4.59 -7.83 0.39
C ASN A 144 5.16 -8.10 1.79
N LEU A 145 4.39 -7.81 2.84
CA LEU A 145 4.83 -8.06 4.22
C LEU A 145 5.06 -9.55 4.50
N ALA A 146 4.28 -10.46 3.92
CA ALA A 146 4.51 -11.88 4.06
C ALA A 146 5.91 -12.26 3.56
N TYR A 147 6.26 -11.87 2.33
CA TYR A 147 7.57 -12.20 1.76
C TYR A 147 8.72 -11.51 2.51
N ILE A 148 8.53 -10.28 3.00
CA ILE A 148 9.50 -9.64 3.90
C ILE A 148 9.65 -10.43 5.21
N ALA A 149 8.55 -10.84 5.84
CA ALA A 149 8.56 -11.63 7.07
C ALA A 149 9.33 -12.93 6.90
N LYS A 150 9.15 -13.62 5.76
CA LYS A 150 9.92 -14.83 5.43
C LYS A 150 11.42 -14.54 5.28
N GLY A 151 11.80 -13.46 4.60
CA GLY A 151 13.20 -13.05 4.51
C GLY A 151 13.83 -12.58 5.82
N LEU A 152 13.01 -12.29 6.84
CA LEU A 152 13.41 -11.91 8.20
C LEU A 152 13.36 -13.08 9.20
N ASP A 153 13.12 -14.30 8.73
CA ASP A 153 12.95 -15.50 9.56
C ASP A 153 11.78 -15.39 10.57
N LEU A 154 10.64 -14.87 10.12
CA LEU A 154 9.38 -14.78 10.88
C LEU A 154 8.33 -15.73 10.27
N PRO A 155 8.42 -17.06 10.47
CA PRO A 155 7.61 -18.04 9.77
C PRO A 155 6.10 -17.92 10.09
N ASP A 156 5.75 -17.64 11.35
CA ASP A 156 4.35 -17.52 11.76
C ASP A 156 3.69 -16.28 11.11
N CYS A 157 4.41 -15.14 11.12
CA CYS A 157 3.95 -13.92 10.46
C CYS A 157 3.84 -14.11 8.95
N TYR A 158 4.80 -14.80 8.31
CA TYR A 158 4.71 -15.14 6.89
C TYR A 158 3.44 -15.94 6.58
N ALA A 159 3.18 -17.00 7.35
CA ALA A 159 2.05 -17.90 7.10
C ALA A 159 0.71 -17.17 7.23
N VAL A 160 0.52 -16.39 8.29
CA VAL A 160 -0.75 -15.68 8.51
C VAL A 160 -0.97 -14.58 7.48
N LEU A 161 0.04 -13.75 7.18
CA LEU A 161 -0.08 -12.68 6.19
C LEU A 161 -0.31 -13.21 4.78
N LEU A 162 0.36 -14.30 4.41
CA LEU A 162 0.17 -14.93 3.10
C LEU A 162 -1.25 -15.51 2.98
N ARG A 163 -1.77 -16.15 4.04
CA ARG A 163 -3.14 -16.66 4.08
C ARG A 163 -4.16 -15.53 3.87
N GLU A 164 -4.03 -14.43 4.60
CA GLU A 164 -4.95 -13.29 4.45
C GLU A 164 -4.87 -12.67 3.06
N ALA A 165 -3.67 -12.52 2.50
CA ALA A 165 -3.50 -12.06 1.13
C ALA A 165 -4.24 -12.97 0.13
N GLN A 166 -4.11 -14.29 0.28
CA GLN A 166 -4.72 -15.30 -0.59
C GLN A 166 -6.24 -15.38 -0.48
N LEU A 167 -6.79 -15.15 0.73
CA LEU A 167 -8.24 -15.09 0.95
C LEU A 167 -8.88 -13.92 0.20
N LEU A 168 -8.19 -12.77 0.15
CA LEU A 168 -8.64 -11.59 -0.57
C LEU A 168 -8.42 -11.73 -2.08
N GLN A 169 -7.23 -12.17 -2.49
CA GLN A 169 -6.87 -12.39 -3.88
C GLN A 169 -5.88 -13.54 -3.96
N SER A 170 -6.18 -14.58 -4.74
CA SER A 170 -5.31 -15.75 -4.90
C SER A 170 -4.07 -15.45 -5.77
N ILE A 171 -3.22 -14.53 -5.30
CA ILE A 171 -2.02 -14.04 -5.97
C ILE A 171 -0.76 -14.38 -5.18
N GLN A 172 0.36 -14.55 -5.89
CA GLN A 172 1.69 -14.76 -5.33
C GLN A 172 2.73 -14.03 -6.19
N PHE A 173 3.87 -13.69 -5.59
CA PHE A 173 5.01 -13.25 -6.39
C PHE A 173 5.64 -14.44 -7.10
N ASP A 174 6.11 -14.20 -8.32
CA ASP A 174 7.02 -15.12 -9.00
C ASP A 174 8.37 -15.19 -8.27
N ALA A 175 9.27 -16.05 -8.75
CA ALA A 175 10.57 -16.26 -8.12
C ALA A 175 11.42 -14.98 -8.05
N VAL A 176 11.32 -14.12 -9.07
CA VAL A 176 12.11 -12.87 -9.15
C VAL A 176 11.59 -11.85 -8.14
N GLY A 177 10.27 -11.62 -8.13
CA GLY A 177 9.63 -10.72 -7.19
C GLY A 177 9.80 -11.19 -5.74
N ALA A 178 9.75 -12.50 -5.50
CA ALA A 178 10.02 -13.08 -4.19
C ALA A 178 11.45 -12.79 -3.73
N GLU A 179 12.44 -13.07 -4.57
CA GLU A 179 13.85 -12.91 -4.22
C GLU A 179 14.21 -11.44 -3.97
N GLN A 180 13.65 -10.49 -4.71
CA GLN A 180 13.84 -9.06 -4.43
C GLN A 180 13.47 -8.69 -2.99
N ARG A 181 12.35 -9.22 -2.50
CA ARG A 181 11.85 -8.97 -1.14
C ARG A 181 12.72 -9.66 -0.10
N TYR A 182 13.08 -10.92 -0.34
CA TYR A 182 14.01 -11.65 0.55
C TYR A 182 15.38 -11.00 0.61
N HIS A 183 15.89 -10.47 -0.50
CA HIS A 183 17.17 -9.79 -0.56
C HIS A 183 17.16 -8.51 0.29
N LEU A 184 16.14 -7.65 0.12
CA LEU A 184 16.03 -6.44 0.95
C LEU A 184 15.80 -6.77 2.42
N ALA A 185 14.95 -7.75 2.71
CA ALA A 185 14.73 -8.22 4.08
C ALA A 185 16.05 -8.65 4.75
N ARG A 186 16.89 -9.42 4.08
CA ARG A 186 18.18 -9.87 4.62
C ARG A 186 19.22 -8.75 4.76
N THR A 187 19.23 -7.79 3.85
CA THR A 187 20.25 -6.74 3.81
C THR A 187 19.90 -5.50 4.63
N GLN A 188 18.63 -5.16 4.74
CA GLN A 188 18.14 -3.94 5.44
C GLN A 188 17.22 -4.25 6.62
N GLY A 189 16.92 -5.53 6.86
CA GLY A 189 16.14 -5.97 8.01
C GLY A 189 16.74 -5.53 9.34
N SER A 190 15.88 -5.19 10.29
CA SER A 190 16.30 -4.76 11.63
C SER A 190 15.35 -5.26 12.71
N GLY A 191 15.79 -5.26 13.96
CA GLY A 191 14.94 -5.58 15.12
C GLY A 191 13.61 -4.80 15.13
N PRO A 192 13.62 -3.47 14.94
CA PRO A 192 12.39 -2.68 14.83
C PRO A 192 11.48 -3.07 13.66
N ILE A 193 12.01 -3.42 12.48
CA ILE A 193 11.21 -3.92 11.35
C ILE A 193 10.53 -5.24 11.73
N LYS A 194 11.30 -6.19 12.29
CA LYS A 194 10.75 -7.47 12.76
C LYS A 194 9.64 -7.25 13.79
N ARG A 195 9.89 -6.40 14.80
CA ARG A 195 8.93 -6.10 15.86
C ARG A 195 7.65 -5.46 15.31
N THR A 196 7.76 -4.59 14.32
CA THR A 196 6.59 -3.94 13.71
C THR A 196 5.69 -4.96 13.01
N ILE A 197 6.27 -5.89 12.25
CA ILE A 197 5.52 -6.96 11.56
C ILE A 197 4.89 -7.92 12.57
N GLN A 198 5.63 -8.31 13.61
CA GLN A 198 5.11 -9.14 14.69
C GLN A 198 3.93 -8.47 15.38
N LEU A 199 4.03 -7.18 15.72
CA LEU A 199 2.95 -6.43 16.33
C LEU A 199 1.70 -6.34 15.45
N LEU A 200 1.86 -6.29 14.12
CA LEU A 200 0.73 -6.31 13.19
C LEU A 200 -0.02 -7.65 13.34
N CYS A 201 0.73 -8.75 13.35
CA CYS A 201 0.15 -10.08 13.48
C CYS A 201 -0.50 -10.24 14.86
N GLU A 202 0.22 -9.94 15.94
CA GLU A 202 -0.27 -10.07 17.32
C GLU A 202 -1.55 -9.26 17.62
N HIS A 203 -1.71 -8.09 17.00
CA HIS A 203 -2.81 -7.18 17.32
C HIS A 203 -4.04 -7.35 16.42
N TYR A 204 -3.85 -7.74 15.15
CA TYR A 204 -4.93 -7.73 14.16
C TYR A 204 -5.30 -9.10 13.59
N LEU A 205 -4.44 -10.12 13.71
CA LEU A 205 -4.56 -11.42 13.04
C LEU A 205 -4.61 -12.59 14.03
#